data_AF-A0A9P6JTQ9-F1
#
_entry.id   AF-A0A9P6JTQ9-F1
#
_cell.length_a   1.000
_cell.length_b   1.000
_cell.length_c   1.000
_cell.angle_alpha   90.00
_cell.angle_beta   90.00
_cell.angle_gamma   90.00
#
_symmetry.space_group_name_H-M   'P 1'
#
loop_
_entity.id
_entity.type
_entity.pdbx_description
1 polymer ?
#
loop_
_entity_poly.entity_id
_entity_poly.type
_entity_poly.pdbx_seq_one_letter_code
_entity_poly.pdbx_strand_id
1 'polypeptide(L)'
;MNCPAPSNASGYAIVNNITTIARPFGNVKVFKAYLEIPEQLPLSKFITMRSELQSSGVSLIDCPHNGRKEVADKMLIVDMLAYAIDTPSPATVVIITGDRDFAYALSIL
;
A
#
# COMPACT_ATOMS: atom_id res chain seq x y z
N MET A 1 2.58 7.73 8.71
CA MET A 1 1.53 7.58 7.65
C MET A 1 1.67 8.66 6.57
N ASN A 2 2.27 8.32 5.42
CA ASN A 2 2.52 9.25 4.31
C ASN A 2 1.30 9.52 3.40
N CYS A 3 0.31 8.62 3.39
CA CYS A 3 -0.92 8.73 2.60
C CYS A 3 -2.13 8.32 3.45
N PRO A 4 -2.69 9.22 4.30
CA PRO A 4 -3.86 8.88 5.10
C PRO A 4 -5.11 8.73 4.21
N ALA A 5 -5.97 7.80 4.58
CA ALA A 5 -7.27 7.66 3.92
C ALA A 5 -8.13 8.93 4.16
N PRO A 6 -8.93 9.36 3.16
CA PRO A 6 -9.87 10.46 3.34
C PRO A 6 -10.86 10.16 4.47
N SER A 7 -11.17 11.16 5.30
CA SER A 7 -11.93 10.98 6.55
C SER A 7 -13.35 10.40 6.35
N ASN A 8 -13.92 10.56 5.15
CA ASN A 8 -15.28 10.16 4.81
C ASN A 8 -15.34 9.01 3.80
N ALA A 9 -14.19 8.46 3.38
CA ALA A 9 -14.14 7.39 2.39
C ALA A 9 -14.03 6.03 3.09
N SER A 10 -14.85 5.07 2.67
CA SER A 10 -14.70 3.66 3.09
C SER A 10 -13.52 3.02 2.37
N GLY A 11 -12.95 1.98 2.98
CA GLY A 11 -11.93 1.13 2.36
C GLY A 11 -12.38 0.56 1.01
N TYR A 12 -13.68 0.20 0.89
CA TYR A 12 -14.27 -0.25 -0.37
C TYR A 12 -14.16 0.81 -1.47
N ALA A 13 -14.55 2.05 -1.17
CA ALA A 13 -14.52 3.15 -2.14
C ALA A 13 -13.08 3.46 -2.56
N ILE A 14 -12.14 3.45 -1.61
CA ILE A 14 -10.71 3.67 -1.87
C ILE A 14 -10.18 2.60 -2.84
N VAL A 15 -10.42 1.32 -2.55
CA VAL A 15 -9.96 0.21 -3.39
C VAL A 15 -10.59 0.25 -4.76
N ASN A 16 -11.91 0.51 -4.85
CA ASN A 16 -12.59 0.64 -6.12
C ASN A 16 -12.02 1.78 -6.98
N ASN A 17 -11.72 2.94 -6.38
CA ASN A 17 -11.16 4.08 -7.10
C ASN A 17 -9.74 3.79 -7.59
N ILE A 18 -8.90 3.20 -6.74
CA ILE A 18 -7.52 2.83 -7.11
C ILE A 18 -7.53 1.79 -8.24
N THR A 19 -8.34 0.74 -8.13
CA THR A 19 -8.41 -0.30 -9.18
C THR A 19 -9.01 0.24 -10.47
N THR A 20 -9.93 1.21 -10.41
CA THR A 20 -10.47 1.89 -11.60
C THR A 20 -9.38 2.69 -12.31
N ILE A 21 -8.54 3.41 -11.57
CA ILE A 21 -7.40 4.16 -12.13
C ILE A 21 -6.33 3.20 -12.68
N ALA A 22 -6.09 2.07 -12.02
CA ALA A 22 -5.09 1.09 -12.44
C ALA A 22 -5.51 0.25 -13.65
N ARG A 23 -6.83 0.12 -13.93
CA ARG A 23 -7.39 -0.73 -14.98
C ARG A 23 -6.77 -0.55 -16.37
N PRO A 24 -6.46 0.67 -16.86
CA PRO A 24 -5.82 0.85 -18.16
C PRO A 24 -4.41 0.26 -18.25
N PHE A 25 -3.75 0.04 -17.11
CA PHE A 25 -2.41 -0.54 -17.02
C PHE A 25 -2.41 -2.07 -16.87
N GLY A 26 -3.60 -2.69 -16.85
CA GLY A 26 -3.79 -4.13 -16.75
C GLY A 26 -4.57 -4.57 -15.52
N ASN A 27 -4.59 -5.88 -15.27
CA ASN A 27 -5.26 -6.46 -14.12
C ASN A 27 -4.38 -6.38 -12.88
N VAL A 28 -4.98 -5.97 -11.76
CA VAL A 28 -4.28 -5.92 -10.46
C VAL A 28 -3.98 -7.36 -9.99
N LYS A 29 -2.70 -7.73 -9.98
CA LYS A 29 -2.23 -9.05 -9.49
C LYS A 29 -1.89 -9.03 -8.01
N VAL A 30 -1.32 -7.94 -7.54
CA VAL A 30 -0.89 -7.74 -6.15
C VAL A 30 -1.39 -6.37 -5.71
N PHE A 31 -2.05 -6.33 -4.55
CA PHE A 31 -2.50 -5.11 -3.91
C PHE A 31 -2.15 -5.19 -2.42
N LYS A 32 -1.13 -4.45 -2.00
CA LYS A 32 -0.65 -4.41 -0.61
C LYS A 32 -0.81 -3.02 -0.02
N ALA A 33 -1.16 -2.95 1.26
CA ALA A 33 -1.18 -1.73 2.05
C ALA A 33 -0.26 -1.90 3.27
N TYR A 34 0.77 -1.07 3.37
CA TYR A 34 1.74 -1.09 4.47
C TYR A 34 1.26 -0.13 5.55
N LEU A 35 0.96 -0.68 6.73
CA LEU A 35 0.28 0.03 7.80
C LEU A 35 1.15 0.05 9.05
N GLU A 36 1.31 1.24 9.61
CA GLU A 36 1.83 1.41 10.97
C GLU A 36 0.70 1.13 11.95
N ILE A 37 0.92 0.25 12.93
CA ILE A 37 -0.04 0.01 14.00
C ILE A 37 -0.07 1.27 14.88
N PRO A 38 -1.19 2.01 14.93
CA PRO A 38 -1.22 3.26 15.68
C PRO A 38 -1.37 2.99 17.17
N GLU A 39 -0.56 3.64 18.00
CA GLU A 39 -0.72 3.62 19.46
C GLU A 39 -1.96 4.38 19.95
N GLN A 40 -2.48 5.35 19.16
CA GLN A 40 -3.42 6.38 19.65
C GLN A 40 -4.65 6.65 18.76
N LEU A 41 -4.90 5.88 17.68
CA LEU A 41 -6.10 6.06 16.86
C LEU A 41 -7.33 5.41 17.53
N PRO A 42 -8.56 5.95 17.35
CA PRO A 42 -9.76 5.27 17.80
C PRO A 42 -9.84 3.90 17.13
N LEU A 43 -9.66 2.86 17.94
CA LEU A 43 -9.49 1.48 17.52
C LEU A 43 -10.59 1.04 16.56
N SER A 44 -11.83 1.52 16.77
CA SER A 44 -12.99 1.17 15.95
C SER A 44 -12.84 1.59 14.49
N LYS A 45 -12.49 2.85 14.19
CA LYS A 45 -12.33 3.33 12.80
C LYS A 45 -11.18 2.61 12.10
N PHE A 46 -10.08 2.39 12.80
CA PHE A 46 -8.93 1.67 12.27
C PHE A 46 -9.27 0.21 11.94
N ILE A 47 -9.96 -0.48 12.85
CA ILE A 47 -10.41 -1.86 12.64
C ILE A 47 -11.40 -1.95 11.46
N THR A 48 -12.38 -1.05 11.39
CA THR A 48 -13.33 -1.01 10.27
C THR A 48 -12.58 -0.82 8.95
N MET A 49 -11.71 0.18 8.85
CA MET A 49 -10.97 0.43 7.61
C MET A 49 -10.10 -0.76 7.20
N ARG A 50 -9.41 -1.41 8.14
CA ARG A 50 -8.65 -2.65 7.86
C ARG A 50 -9.56 -3.76 7.32
N SER A 51 -10.69 -3.99 7.98
CA SER A 51 -11.65 -5.01 7.56
C SER A 51 -12.18 -4.74 6.15
N GLU A 52 -12.51 -3.49 5.83
CA GLU A 52 -13.00 -3.09 4.51
C GLU A 52 -11.93 -3.28 3.42
N LEU A 53 -10.69 -2.85 3.69
CA LEU A 53 -9.56 -3.02 2.77
C LEU A 53 -9.29 -4.51 2.50
N GLN A 54 -9.21 -5.32 3.55
CA GLN A 54 -8.95 -6.75 3.45
C GLN A 54 -10.07 -7.48 2.70
N SER A 55 -11.33 -7.13 2.99
CA SER A 55 -12.50 -7.69 2.29
C SER A 55 -12.54 -7.30 0.81
N SER A 56 -11.86 -6.21 0.43
CA SER A 56 -11.73 -5.74 -0.95
C SER A 56 -10.53 -6.35 -1.69
N GLY A 57 -9.81 -7.29 -1.08
CA GLY A 57 -8.67 -7.99 -1.69
C GLY A 57 -7.32 -7.32 -1.46
N VAL A 58 -7.22 -6.34 -0.56
CA VAL A 58 -5.94 -5.72 -0.19
C VAL A 58 -5.26 -6.55 0.91
N SER A 59 -4.01 -6.92 0.67
CA SER A 59 -3.15 -7.53 1.67
C SER A 59 -2.61 -6.45 2.63
N LEU A 60 -2.99 -6.54 3.90
CA LEU A 60 -2.50 -5.62 4.93
C LEU A 60 -1.16 -6.11 5.47
N ILE A 61 -0.13 -5.28 5.34
CA ILE A 61 1.22 -5.55 5.84
C ILE A 61 1.43 -4.70 7.08
N ASP A 62 1.48 -5.35 8.23
CA ASP A 62 1.71 -4.67 9.51
C ASP A 62 3.20 -4.35 9.68
N CYS A 63 3.51 -3.07 9.84
CA CYS A 63 4.87 -2.54 9.97
C CYS A 63 5.06 -1.97 11.40
N PRO A 64 5.22 -2.82 12.43
CA PRO A 64 5.40 -2.35 13.81
C PRO A 64 6.72 -1.58 13.92
N HIS A 65 6.62 -0.29 14.25
CA HIS A 65 7.79 0.59 14.22
C HIS A 65 8.67 0.47 15.46
N ASN A 66 8.21 0.03 16.64
CA ASN A 66 9.03 -0.13 17.88
C ASN A 66 10.10 0.98 18.10
N GLY A 67 9.83 2.22 17.71
CA GLY A 67 10.77 3.36 17.75
C GLY A 67 11.82 3.45 16.62
N ARG A 68 11.85 2.50 15.68
CA ARG A 68 12.73 2.47 14.50
C ARG A 68 12.03 3.08 13.29
N LYS A 69 12.61 4.13 12.71
CA LYS A 69 12.11 4.75 11.46
C LYS A 69 12.27 3.81 10.25
N GLU A 70 11.50 4.07 9.19
CA GLU A 70 11.64 3.49 7.84
C GLU A 70 11.32 1.98 7.70
N VAL A 71 10.70 1.35 8.70
CA VAL A 71 10.34 -0.09 8.60
C VAL A 71 9.39 -0.33 7.42
N ALA A 72 8.34 0.49 7.29
CA ALA A 72 7.37 0.37 6.20
C ALA A 72 8.04 0.61 4.83
N ASP A 73 8.92 1.60 4.74
CA ASP A 73 9.59 1.97 3.50
C ASP A 73 10.50 0.84 3.01
N LYS A 74 11.28 0.24 3.93
CA LYS A 74 12.15 -0.90 3.61
C LYS A 74 11.34 -2.12 3.18
N MET A 75 10.24 -2.41 3.87
CA MET A 75 9.36 -3.53 3.49
C MET A 75 8.74 -3.32 2.11
N LEU A 76 8.30 -2.09 1.81
CA LEU A 76 7.73 -1.75 0.51
C LEU A 76 8.76 -1.88 -0.61
N ILE A 77 9.98 -1.35 -0.44
CA ILE A 77 11.05 -1.46 -1.43
C ILE A 77 11.44 -2.91 -1.69
N VAL A 78 11.58 -3.72 -0.64
CA VAL A 78 11.92 -5.15 -0.77
C VAL A 78 10.82 -5.90 -1.53
N ASP A 79 9.56 -5.66 -1.21
CA ASP A 79 8.44 -6.30 -1.90
C ASP A 79 8.33 -5.87 -3.37
N MET A 80 8.63 -4.60 -3.68
CA MET A 80 8.69 -4.12 -5.06
C MET A 80 9.79 -4.79 -5.87
N LEU A 81 11.00 -4.87 -5.32
CA LEU A 81 12.14 -5.53 -5.97
C LEU A 81 11.85 -7.01 -6.19
N ALA A 82 11.31 -7.70 -5.18
CA ALA A 82 10.90 -9.09 -5.31
C ALA A 82 9.86 -9.28 -6.42
N TYR A 83 8.84 -8.41 -6.46
CA TYR A 83 7.83 -8.44 -7.53
C TYR A 83 8.45 -8.26 -8.92
N ALA A 84 9.39 -7.33 -9.08
CA ALA A 84 10.05 -7.08 -10.36
C ALA A 84 10.98 -8.22 -10.79
N ILE A 85 11.63 -8.91 -9.83
CA ILE A 85 12.46 -10.09 -10.10
C ILE A 85 11.58 -11.26 -10.58
N ASP A 86 10.46 -11.48 -9.91
CA ASP A 86 9.58 -12.63 -10.18
C ASP A 86 8.62 -12.42 -11.35
N THR A 87 8.43 -11.16 -11.78
CA THR A 87 7.46 -10.80 -12.84
C THR A 87 8.18 -10.30 -14.09
N PRO A 88 8.32 -11.13 -15.15
CA PRO A 88 8.95 -10.70 -16.39
C PRO A 88 8.14 -9.61 -17.10
N SER A 89 8.83 -8.78 -17.88
CA SER A 89 8.22 -7.73 -18.69
C SER A 89 7.18 -8.29 -19.67
N PRO A 90 6.02 -7.63 -19.87
CA PRO A 90 5.62 -6.33 -19.27
C PRO A 90 5.03 -6.46 -17.86
N ALA A 91 5.57 -5.66 -16.93
CA ALA A 91 5.08 -5.51 -15.57
C ALA A 91 4.74 -4.04 -15.30
N THR A 92 3.72 -3.77 -14.48
CA THR A 92 3.37 -2.40 -14.06
C THR A 92 3.30 -2.35 -12.55
N VAL A 93 4.05 -1.42 -11.96
CA VAL A 93 4.03 -1.15 -10.53
C VAL A 93 3.40 0.22 -10.30
N VAL A 94 2.37 0.26 -9.46
CA VAL A 94 1.72 1.51 -9.03
C VAL A 94 2.03 1.71 -7.55
N ILE A 95 2.77 2.78 -7.24
CA ILE A 95 2.99 3.21 -5.85
C ILE A 95 2.06 4.37 -5.51
N ILE A 96 1.45 4.30 -4.32
CA ILE A 96 0.71 5.41 -3.73
C ILE A 96 1.47 5.86 -2.48
N THR A 97 2.30 6.89 -2.64
CA THR A 97 3.15 7.43 -1.56
C THR A 97 3.25 8.95 -1.66
N GLY A 98 3.36 9.62 -0.52
CA GLY A 98 3.74 11.03 -0.42
C GLY A 98 5.24 11.23 -0.25
N ASP A 99 6.01 10.15 -0.20
CA ASP A 99 7.44 10.15 0.04
C ASP A 99 8.24 10.05 -1.27
N ARG A 100 9.25 10.89 -1.41
CA ARG A 100 10.13 10.93 -2.59
C ARG A 100 11.22 9.86 -2.56
N ASP A 101 11.47 9.24 -1.41
CA ASP A 101 12.58 8.31 -1.24
C ASP A 101 12.42 7.03 -2.08
N PHE A 102 11.21 6.74 -2.57
CA PHE A 102 10.91 5.64 -3.49
C PHE A 102 11.24 5.94 -4.97
N ALA A 103 11.50 7.19 -5.33
CA ALA A 103 11.68 7.59 -6.73
C ALA A 103 12.87 6.89 -7.40
N TYR A 104 13.96 6.69 -6.66
CA TYR A 104 15.12 5.99 -7.20
C TYR A 104 14.83 4.51 -7.48
N ALA A 105 14.16 3.83 -6.55
CA ALA A 105 13.74 2.44 -6.74
C ALA A 105 12.84 2.30 -7.97
N LEU A 106 11.88 3.22 -8.17
CA LEU A 106 11.03 3.24 -9.37
C LEU A 106 11.79 3.50 -10.67
N SER A 107 12.91 4.22 -10.64
CA SER A 107 13.66 4.57 -11.85
C SER A 107 14.50 3.43 -12.43
N ILE A 108 14.79 2.41 -11.62
CA ILE A 108 15.65 1.28 -11.99
C ILE A 108 14.88 -0.02 -12.20
N LEU A 109 13.60 -0.04 -11.83
CA LEU A 109 12.66 -1.15 -12.01
C LEU A 109 11.97 -1.03 -13.37
#